data_AF-A0A356QMU9-F1
#
_entry.id   AF-A0A356QMU9-F1
#
_cell.length_a   1.000
_cell.length_b   1.000
_cell.length_c   1.000
_cell.angle_alpha   90.00
_cell.angle_beta   90.00
_cell.angle_gamma   90.00
#
_symmetry.space_group_name_H-M   'P 1'
#
loop_
_entity.id
_entity.type
_entity.pdbx_description
1 polymer ?
#
loop_
_entity_poly.entity_id
_entity_poly.type
_entity_poly.pdbx_seq_one_letter_code
_entity_poly.pdbx_strand_id
1 'polypeptide(L)'
;MTSPVKHYRISCPSDHIVTVPATLLDEELICPQCNSRFLADLKASVEYTDDQTERAAYQWLVTAIGTVAVLVTAGVIALVSQLFR
;
A
#
# COMPACT_ATOMS: atom_id res chain seq x y z
N MET A 1 -25.58 -22.11 -10.36
CA MET A 1 -24.41 -21.90 -9.47
C MET A 1 -23.98 -20.45 -9.63
N THR A 2 -24.37 -19.58 -8.71
CA THR A 2 -24.00 -18.15 -8.74
C THR A 2 -22.60 -18.00 -8.16
N SER A 3 -21.61 -17.65 -8.98
CA SER A 3 -20.26 -17.29 -8.51
C SER A 3 -20.36 -16.19 -7.44
N PRO A 4 -19.56 -16.25 -6.36
CA PRO A 4 -19.49 -15.17 -5.40
C PRO A 4 -18.94 -13.93 -6.11
N VAL A 5 -19.82 -12.99 -6.45
CA VAL A 5 -19.43 -11.70 -7.02
C VAL A 5 -18.68 -10.95 -5.92
N LYS A 6 -17.37 -10.79 -6.09
CA LYS A 6 -16.57 -9.92 -5.22
C LYS A 6 -17.02 -8.48 -5.48
N HIS A 7 -17.24 -7.72 -4.42
CA HIS A 7 -17.61 -6.32 -4.51
C HIS A 7 -16.46 -5.48 -3.93
N TYR A 8 -16.11 -4.40 -4.60
CA TYR A 8 -15.08 -3.46 -4.18
C TYR A 8 -15.70 -2.11 -3.83
N ARG A 9 -15.13 -1.46 -2.82
CA ARG A 9 -15.50 -0.11 -2.42
C ARG A 9 -14.56 0.87 -3.13
N ILE A 10 -15.13 1.72 -3.96
CA ILE A 10 -14.40 2.72 -4.72
C ILE A 10 -14.90 4.09 -4.29
N SER A 11 -13.96 4.98 -3.99
CA SER A 11 -14.26 6.38 -3.65
C SER A 11 -14.42 7.20 -4.93
N CYS A 12 -15.59 7.77 -5.12
CA CYS A 12 -15.89 8.72 -6.17
C CYS A 12 -15.14 10.05 -5.92
N PRO A 13 -14.77 10.82 -6.96
CA PRO A 13 -14.13 12.15 -6.81
C PRO A 13 -14.92 13.18 -6.00
N SER A 14 -16.22 12.95 -5.78
CA SER A 14 -17.08 13.79 -4.94
C SER A 14 -17.25 13.25 -3.52
N ASP A 15 -16.33 12.39 -3.06
CA ASP A 15 -16.30 11.81 -1.71
C ASP A 15 -17.48 10.88 -1.37
N HIS A 16 -17.98 10.16 -2.38
CA HIS A 16 -19.01 9.13 -2.19
C HIS A 16 -18.41 7.74 -2.31
N ILE A 17 -18.78 6.84 -1.38
CA ILE A 17 -18.35 5.44 -1.41
C ILE A 17 -19.37 4.65 -2.24
N VAL A 18 -18.94 4.11 -3.39
CA VAL A 18 -19.80 3.29 -4.26
C VAL A 18 -19.30 1.85 -4.21
N THR A 19 -20.23 0.91 -4.07
CA THR A 19 -19.92 -0.53 -4.11
C THR A 19 -20.10 -1.02 -5.54
N VAL A 20 -19.01 -1.50 -6.12
CA VAL A 20 -18.95 -1.91 -7.52
C VAL A 20 -18.56 -3.39 -7.59
N PRO A 21 -19.25 -4.24 -8.37
CA PRO A 21 -18.83 -5.62 -8.56
C PRO A 21 -17.49 -5.68 -9.30
N ALA A 22 -16.69 -6.70 -9.00
CA ALA A 22 -15.36 -6.91 -9.56
C ALA A 22 -15.34 -7.00 -11.09
N THR A 23 -16.46 -7.37 -11.69
CA THR A 23 -16.62 -7.50 -13.14
C THR A 23 -16.69 -6.15 -13.85
N LEU A 24 -16.98 -5.07 -13.12
CA LEU A 24 -17.10 -3.70 -13.65
C LEU A 24 -15.93 -2.80 -13.20
N LEU A 25 -14.84 -3.42 -12.73
CA LEU A 25 -13.59 -2.72 -12.48
C LEU A 25 -12.90 -2.38 -13.81
N ASP A 26 -12.18 -1.25 -13.84
CA ASP A 26 -11.56 -0.65 -15.03
C ASP A 26 -12.54 -0.12 -16.10
N GLU A 27 -13.84 -0.07 -15.79
CA GLU A 27 -14.85 0.57 -16.64
C GLU A 27 -15.18 1.99 -16.16
N GLU A 28 -15.62 2.83 -17.10
CA GLU A 28 -16.14 4.17 -16.78
C GLU A 28 -17.55 4.04 -16.22
N LEU A 29 -17.71 4.34 -14.93
CA LEU A 29 -18.98 4.25 -14.22
C LEU A 29 -19.50 5.64 -13.84
N ILE A 30 -20.81 5.71 -13.66
CA ILE A 30 -21.49 6.92 -13.20
C ILE A 30 -21.87 6.71 -11.74
N CYS A 31 -21.46 7.64 -10.88
CA CYS A 31 -21.85 7.62 -9.47
C CYS A 31 -23.35 7.88 -9.35
N PRO A 32 -24.15 7.02 -8.69
CA PRO A 32 -25.58 7.24 -8.52
C PRO A 32 -25.92 8.40 -7.57
N GLN A 33 -24.95 8.90 -6.79
CA GLN A 33 -25.17 10.00 -5.83
C GLN A 33 -24.92 11.38 -6.44
N CYS A 34 -23.79 11.57 -7.12
CA CYS A 34 -23.40 12.87 -7.69
C CYS A 34 -23.42 12.91 -9.22
N ASN A 35 -23.75 11.79 -9.87
CA ASN A 35 -23.79 11.64 -11.33
C ASN A 35 -22.45 11.98 -12.03
N SER A 36 -21.35 12.03 -11.29
CA SER A 36 -20.02 12.21 -11.86
C SER A 36 -19.55 10.91 -12.49
N ARG A 37 -18.96 11.02 -13.69
CA ARG A 37 -18.24 9.91 -14.33
C ARG A 37 -16.91 9.74 -13.63
N PHE A 38 -16.59 8.50 -13.28
CA PHE A 38 -15.30 8.15 -12.71
C PHE A 38 -14.90 6.77 -13.22
N LEU A 39 -13.60 6.55 -13.34
CA LEU A 39 -13.06 5.26 -13.74
C LEU A 39 -13.02 4.37 -12.49
N ALA A 40 -13.68 3.22 -12.54
CA ALA A 40 -13.72 2.25 -11.46
C ALA A 40 -12.42 1.45 -11.38
N ASP A 41 -11.28 2.15 -11.26
CA ASP A 41 -9.95 1.55 -11.22
C ASP A 41 -9.74 0.85 -9.87
N LEU A 42 -9.22 -0.38 -9.90
CA LEU A 42 -8.73 -1.09 -8.73
C LEU A 42 -7.69 -0.27 -7.95
N LYS A 43 -6.87 0.55 -8.63
CA LYS A 43 -5.90 1.45 -7.99
C LYS A 43 -6.52 2.59 -7.19
N ALA A 44 -7.78 2.94 -7.49
CA ALA A 44 -8.55 3.91 -6.72
C ALA A 44 -9.37 3.26 -5.59
N SER A 45 -9.34 1.93 -5.48
CA SER A 45 -9.98 1.22 -4.36
C SER A 45 -9.21 1.47 -3.06
N VAL A 46 -9.95 1.70 -1.98
CA VAL A 46 -9.39 1.98 -0.64
C VAL A 46 -8.46 0.85 -0.16
N GLU A 47 -8.77 -0.40 -0.54
CA GLU A 47 -7.92 -1.58 -0.30
C GLU A 47 -6.51 -1.48 -0.91
N TYR A 48 -6.32 -0.74 -2.01
CA TYR A 48 -4.98 -0.54 -2.60
C TYR A 48 -4.14 0.48 -1.81
N THR A 49 -4.81 1.42 -1.12
CA THR A 49 -4.12 2.46 -0.35
C THR A 49 -3.47 1.90 0.92
N ASP A 50 -4.08 0.87 1.51
CA ASP A 50 -3.59 0.23 2.73
C ASP A 50 -2.27 -0.51 2.47
N ASP A 51 -2.20 -1.32 1.40
CA ASP A 51 -1.00 -2.11 1.02
C ASP A 51 0.18 -1.20 0.57
N GLN A 52 -0.09 -0.03 -0.01
CA GLN A 52 0.96 0.93 -0.37
C GLN A 52 1.57 1.63 0.86
N THR A 53 0.75 1.96 1.86
CA THR A 53 1.26 2.57 3.11
C THR A 53 2.09 1.59 3.92
N GLU A 54 1.74 0.31 3.94
CA GLU A 54 2.54 -0.72 4.60
C GLU A 54 3.92 -0.86 3.95
N ARG A 55 4.01 -0.88 2.61
CA ARG A 55 5.31 -1.05 1.92
C ARG A 55 6.24 0.14 2.09
N ALA A 56 5.70 1.36 2.04
CA ALA A 56 6.47 2.56 2.37
C ALA A 56 6.97 2.51 3.82
N ALA A 57 6.17 1.96 4.75
CA ALA A 57 6.57 1.78 6.14
C ALA A 57 7.72 0.77 6.31
N TYR A 58 7.72 -0.34 5.57
CA TYR A 58 8.80 -1.32 5.65
C TYR A 58 10.14 -0.80 5.11
N GLN A 59 10.14 0.04 4.06
CA GLN A 59 11.38 0.54 3.47
C GLN A 59 12.16 1.48 4.41
N TRP A 60 11.48 2.35 5.16
CA TRP A 60 12.17 3.23 6.13
C TRP A 60 12.65 2.44 7.35
N LEU A 61 11.89 1.42 7.80
CA LEU A 61 12.28 0.56 8.90
C LEU A 61 13.55 -0.25 8.59
N VAL A 62 13.61 -0.88 7.41
CA VAL A 62 14.76 -1.72 7.02
C VAL A 62 16.03 -0.88 6.86
N THR A 63 15.93 0.33 6.31
CA THR A 63 17.08 1.23 6.15
C THR A 63 17.61 1.73 7.51
N ALA A 64 16.73 2.03 8.46
CA ALA A 64 17.11 2.39 9.83
C ALA A 64 17.76 1.23 10.59
N ILE A 65 17.21 0.02 10.49
CA ILE A 65 17.78 -1.17 11.15
C ILE A 65 19.15 -1.53 10.54
N GLY A 66 19.28 -1.48 9.22
CA GLY A 66 20.52 -1.78 8.52
C GLY A 66 21.67 -0.84 8.90
N THR A 67 21.41 0.47 9.02
CA THR A 67 22.43 1.45 9.41
C THR A 67 22.95 1.23 10.83
N VAL A 68 22.06 0.96 11.79
CA VAL A 68 22.47 0.64 13.17
C VAL A 68 23.28 -0.66 13.21
N ALA A 69 22.85 -1.71 12.51
CA ALA A 69 23.55 -2.98 12.49
C ALA A 69 24.98 -2.85 11.94
N VAL A 70 25.18 -2.07 10.87
CA VAL A 70 26.50 -1.79 10.28
C VAL A 70 27.40 -1.01 11.24
N LEU A 71 26.86 0.02 11.91
CA LEU A 71 27.64 0.81 12.88
C LEU A 71 28.09 -0.03 14.08
N VAL A 72 27.20 -0.87 14.61
CA VAL A 72 27.51 -1.76 15.73
C VAL A 72 28.57 -2.79 15.33
N THR A 73 28.41 -3.44 14.18
CA THR A 73 29.40 -4.41 13.69
C THR A 73 30.75 -3.77 13.43
N ALA A 74 30.80 -2.62 12.76
CA ALA A 74 32.05 -1.89 12.53
C ALA A 74 32.74 -1.48 13.85
N GLY A 75 31.97 -1.00 14.84
CA GLY A 75 32.49 -0.63 16.16
C GLY A 75 33.05 -1.83 16.94
N VAL A 76 32.36 -2.97 16.92
CA VAL A 76 32.83 -4.20 17.57
C VAL A 76 34.12 -4.71 16.91
N ILE A 77 34.18 -4.73 15.58
CA ILE A 77 35.38 -5.14 14.83
C ILE A 77 36.56 -4.23 15.18
N ALA A 78 36.35 -2.92 15.23
CA ALA A 78 37.39 -1.95 15.58
C ALA A 78 37.93 -2.20 17.00
N LEU A 79 37.05 -2.41 17.99
CA LEU A 79 37.45 -2.71 19.37
C LEU A 79 38.24 -4.01 19.49
N VAL A 80 37.78 -5.08 18.83
CA VAL A 80 38.48 -6.37 18.84
C VAL A 80 39.86 -6.23 18.18
N SER A 81 39.96 -5.50 17.08
CA SER A 81 41.25 -5.28 16.39
C SER A 81 42.27 -4.52 17.25
N GLN A 82 41.82 -3.63 18.14
CA GLN A 82 42.69 -2.93 19.08
C GLN A 82 43.17 -3.80 20.24
N LEU A 83 42.36 -4.78 20.67
CA LEU A 83 42.72 -5.72 21.74
C LEU A 83 43.71 -6.81 21.30
N PHE A 84 43.73 -7.13 20.01
CA PHE A 84 44.63 -8.12 19.40
C PHE A 84 45.93 -7.52 18.84
N ARG A 85 46.15 -6.22 19.03
CA ARG A 85 47.33 -5.49 18.59
C ARG A 85 48.26 -5.19 19.76
#